data_AF-A0A388LL21-F1
#
_entry.id   AF-A0A388LL21-F1
#
_cell.length_a   1.000
_cell.length_b   1.000
_cell.length_c   1.000
_cell.angle_alpha   90.00
_cell.angle_beta   90.00
_cell.angle_gamma   90.00
#
_symmetry.space_group_name_H-M   'P 1'
#
loop_
_entity.id
_entity.type
_entity.pdbx_description
1 polymer ?
#
loop_
_entity_poly.entity_id
_entity_poly.type
_entity_poly.pdbx_seq_one_letter_code
_entity_poly.pdbx_strand_id
1 'polypeptide(L)'
;MAASGNKCFNCGGEGHFARECPSQRQQQPGGGAAAVTPTTLRYWTPRRPQEDNEEREFLRQLIQEKRQEQARRRDLDEKRKMDELIKQEIERNSEALEARVLSKIGRQYLVSREEARRQELHTPSNRTPGVVIREREIKDYENRGVENIEDEIAMLYEIREEKRRKGKEAMTGGRRPFRQPVFHRGDGSGYDTPRAESSKMTEDRPRTKIPADSGPEGVLNYVLQQRRLLTGKNKDQLKVICAAEGVQYTTKAPNIEQIIEARVKLAYEGFIFTPAPTPAASPEGDDTPCK
;
A
#
# COMPACT_ATOMS: atom_id res chain seq x y z
N MET A 1 40.66 -75.61 11.40
CA MET A 1 39.43 -75.15 10.72
C MET A 1 38.41 -76.27 10.84
N ALA A 2 37.44 -76.15 11.74
CA ALA A 2 36.43 -77.19 11.96
C ALA A 2 35.25 -76.97 10.99
N ALA A 3 35.06 -77.90 10.05
CA ALA A 3 33.91 -77.94 9.17
C ALA A 3 32.67 -78.36 9.97
N SER A 4 31.77 -77.41 10.22
CA SER A 4 30.50 -77.64 10.89
C SER A 4 29.62 -78.54 10.02
N GLY A 5 29.32 -79.74 10.53
CA GLY A 5 28.58 -80.78 9.81
C GLY A 5 27.17 -80.35 9.39
N ASN A 6 26.84 -80.66 8.14
CA ASN A 6 25.56 -80.45 7.47
C ASN A 6 24.44 -81.32 8.08
N LYS A 7 24.02 -81.02 9.31
CA LYS A 7 22.91 -81.68 10.00
C LYS A 7 21.72 -80.74 10.05
N CYS A 8 20.57 -81.20 9.58
CA CYS A 8 19.32 -80.46 9.56
C CYS A 8 18.86 -80.18 11.00
N PHE A 9 18.76 -78.91 11.36
CA PHE A 9 18.31 -78.50 12.69
C PHE A 9 16.84 -78.83 12.98
N ASN A 10 16.04 -79.21 11.97
CA ASN A 10 14.61 -79.48 12.14
C ASN A 10 14.32 -80.98 12.38
N CYS A 11 15.04 -81.89 11.73
CA CYS A 11 14.83 -83.34 11.88
C CYS A 11 16.07 -84.12 12.33
N GLY A 12 17.22 -83.46 12.48
CA GLY A 12 18.50 -84.09 12.85
C GLY A 12 19.19 -84.87 11.73
N GLY A 13 18.55 -85.03 10.56
CA GLY A 13 19.11 -85.75 9.41
C GLY A 13 20.25 -84.99 8.73
N GLU A 14 21.25 -85.70 8.22
CA GLU A 14 22.41 -85.10 7.56
C GLU A 14 22.25 -85.02 6.03
N GLY A 15 22.95 -84.07 5.41
CA GLY A 15 22.91 -83.86 3.95
C GLY A 15 21.94 -82.78 3.46
N HIS A 16 21.20 -82.11 4.34
CA HIS A 16 20.37 -80.94 4.00
C HIS A 16 20.30 -79.95 5.17
N PHE A 17 20.04 -78.67 4.87
CA PHE A 17 19.82 -77.64 5.89
C PHE A 17 18.33 -77.54 6.24
N ALA A 18 18.01 -76.95 7.39
CA ALA A 18 16.63 -76.88 7.93
C ALA A 18 15.58 -76.30 6.94
N ARG A 19 16.01 -75.46 5.98
CA ARG A 19 15.15 -74.87 4.94
C ARG A 19 14.79 -75.83 3.81
N GLU A 20 15.56 -76.89 3.64
CA GLU A 20 15.38 -77.91 2.59
C GLU A 20 14.88 -79.22 3.18
N CYS A 21 14.39 -79.19 4.44
CA CYS A 21 13.92 -80.38 5.13
C CYS A 21 12.67 -80.95 4.44
N PRO A 22 12.74 -82.17 3.87
CA PRO A 22 11.64 -82.74 3.10
C PRO A 22 10.39 -82.97 3.95
N SER A 23 10.55 -83.14 5.27
CA SER A 23 9.45 -83.26 6.23
C SER A 23 8.62 -81.98 6.37
N GLN A 24 9.17 -80.80 6.00
CA GLN A 24 8.46 -79.53 6.08
C GLN A 24 7.46 -79.33 4.92
N ARG A 25 7.64 -80.06 3.81
CA ARG A 25 6.76 -79.97 2.63
C ARG A 25 5.48 -80.79 2.72
N GLN A 26 5.32 -81.69 3.70
CA GLN A 26 4.11 -82.52 3.82
C GLN A 26 2.95 -81.86 4.60
N GLN A 27 3.14 -80.65 5.15
CA GLN A 27 2.06 -79.89 5.79
C GLN A 27 1.71 -78.62 5.00
N GLN A 28 1.16 -78.79 3.79
CA GLN A 28 0.06 -77.97 3.23
C GLN A 28 -0.17 -78.24 1.73
N PRO A 29 -1.43 -78.23 1.31
CA PRO A 29 -1.81 -77.39 0.19
C PRO A 29 -2.86 -76.36 0.62
N GLY A 30 -2.58 -75.09 0.32
CA GLY A 30 -3.61 -74.11 -0.05
C GLY A 30 -4.22 -73.25 1.05
N GLY A 31 -4.03 -71.93 0.90
CA GLY A 31 -5.01 -70.93 1.31
C GLY A 31 -4.62 -70.07 2.50
N GLY A 32 -4.25 -68.82 2.23
CA GLY A 32 -3.73 -67.87 3.22
C GLY A 32 -4.62 -67.65 4.44
N ALA A 33 -3.99 -67.65 5.61
CA ALA A 33 -4.48 -67.01 6.82
C ALA A 33 -3.27 -66.61 7.67
N ALA A 34 -3.37 -65.42 8.26
CA ALA A 34 -2.36 -64.80 9.09
C ALA A 34 -1.85 -65.74 10.19
N ALA A 35 -0.55 -65.61 10.47
CA ALA A 35 0.21 -66.38 11.45
C ALA A 35 -0.51 -66.47 12.81
N VAL A 36 -0.90 -67.69 13.18
CA VAL A 36 -1.20 -68.07 14.57
C VAL A 36 0.08 -68.67 15.14
N THR A 37 0.76 -67.93 16.01
CA THR A 37 1.83 -68.46 16.87
C THR A 37 1.22 -69.22 18.05
N PRO A 38 1.88 -70.28 18.57
CA PRO A 38 1.30 -71.11 19.61
C PRO A 38 1.38 -70.40 20.97
N THR A 39 0.20 -70.17 21.54
CA THR A 39 -0.16 -70.29 22.95
C THR A 39 1.00 -70.34 23.95
N THR A 40 1.42 -69.16 24.40
CA THR A 40 1.81 -69.03 25.81
C THR A 40 0.53 -69.20 26.63
N LEU A 41 0.51 -70.19 27.53
CA LEU A 41 -0.58 -70.44 28.47
C LEU A 41 -0.74 -69.22 29.39
N ARG A 42 -1.52 -68.24 28.94
CA ARG A 42 -2.07 -67.17 29.77
C ARG A 42 -3.49 -67.57 30.11
N TYR A 43 -3.65 -67.97 31.37
CA TYR A 43 -4.85 -67.89 32.18
C TYR A 43 -6.03 -67.20 31.49
N TRP A 44 -7.12 -67.95 31.34
CA TRP A 44 -8.44 -67.49 30.92
C TRP A 44 -8.86 -66.27 31.75
N THR A 45 -8.55 -65.08 31.26
CA THR A 45 -9.24 -63.85 31.64
C THR A 45 -10.35 -63.68 30.61
N PRO A 46 -11.64 -63.64 31.03
CA PRO A 46 -12.71 -63.28 30.12
C PRO A 46 -12.36 -61.93 29.48
N ARG A 47 -12.11 -61.93 28.17
CA ARG A 47 -11.94 -60.69 27.39
C ARG A 47 -13.15 -59.81 27.70
N ARG A 48 -12.94 -58.61 28.24
CA ARG A 48 -13.96 -57.55 28.30
C ARG A 48 -13.99 -56.89 26.92
N PRO A 49 -14.95 -57.20 26.04
CA PRO A 49 -14.92 -56.72 24.65
C PRO A 49 -15.24 -55.23 24.52
N GLN A 50 -15.80 -54.64 25.57
CA GLN A 50 -16.30 -53.27 25.56
C GLN A 50 -15.20 -52.25 25.83
N GLU A 51 -14.35 -52.47 26.84
CA GLU A 51 -13.19 -51.61 27.16
C GLU A 51 -12.16 -51.62 26.00
N ASP A 52 -11.90 -52.80 25.39
CA ASP A 52 -11.06 -52.95 24.20
C ASP A 52 -11.58 -52.16 22.96
N ASN A 53 -12.91 -51.95 22.86
CA ASN A 53 -13.52 -51.19 21.76
C ASN A 53 -13.40 -49.69 22.00
N GLU A 54 -13.68 -49.23 23.22
CA GLU A 54 -13.55 -47.83 23.62
C GLU A 54 -12.10 -47.33 23.48
N GLU A 55 -11.11 -48.13 23.87
CA GLU A 55 -9.69 -47.82 23.67
C GLU A 55 -9.30 -47.74 22.19
N ARG A 56 -9.85 -48.63 21.34
CA ARG A 56 -9.61 -48.61 19.90
C ARG A 56 -10.28 -47.42 19.23
N GLU A 57 -11.45 -47.01 19.70
CA GLU A 57 -12.15 -45.81 19.24
C GLU A 57 -11.40 -44.55 19.65
N PHE A 58 -10.90 -44.49 20.89
CA PHE A 58 -10.05 -43.42 21.38
C PHE A 58 -8.76 -43.29 20.54
N LEU A 59 -8.08 -44.40 20.25
CA LEU A 59 -6.90 -44.41 19.38
C LEU A 59 -7.22 -43.96 17.95
N ARG A 60 -8.38 -44.34 17.40
CA ARG A 60 -8.83 -43.87 16.07
C ARG A 60 -9.08 -42.36 16.07
N GLN A 61 -9.73 -41.83 17.10
CA GLN A 61 -9.96 -40.39 17.28
C GLN A 61 -8.63 -39.64 17.35
N LEU A 62 -7.68 -40.12 18.13
CA LEU A 62 -6.35 -39.50 18.26
C LEU A 62 -5.59 -39.48 16.92
N ILE A 63 -5.68 -40.55 16.13
CA ILE A 63 -5.07 -40.61 14.79
C ILE A 63 -5.76 -39.63 13.84
N GLN A 64 -7.09 -39.52 13.91
CA GLN A 64 -7.86 -38.60 13.07
C GLN A 64 -7.56 -37.14 13.42
N GLU A 65 -7.51 -36.80 14.71
CA GLU A 65 -7.13 -35.48 15.20
C GLU A 65 -5.70 -35.13 14.75
N LYS A 66 -4.74 -36.05 14.92
CA LYS A 66 -3.36 -35.84 14.47
C LYS A 66 -3.25 -35.64 12.96
N ARG A 67 -4.07 -36.34 12.16
CA ARG A 67 -4.17 -36.14 10.71
C ARG A 67 -4.77 -34.77 10.35
N GLN A 68 -5.81 -34.34 11.06
CA GLN A 68 -6.42 -33.03 10.86
C GLN A 68 -5.46 -31.89 11.20
N GLU A 69 -4.74 -32.00 12.33
CA GLU A 69 -3.72 -31.04 12.72
C GLU A 69 -2.59 -30.95 11.68
N GLN A 70 -2.14 -32.10 11.15
CA GLN A 70 -1.18 -32.12 10.05
C GLN A 70 -1.73 -31.49 8.77
N ALA A 71 -3.00 -31.70 8.44
CA ALA A 71 -3.64 -31.05 7.30
C ALA A 71 -3.69 -29.54 7.48
N ARG A 72 -4.12 -29.03 8.65
CA ARG A 72 -4.14 -27.59 8.94
C ARG A 72 -2.75 -26.95 8.85
N ARG A 73 -1.72 -27.65 9.30
CA ARG A 73 -0.32 -27.19 9.16
C ARG A 73 0.10 -27.11 7.69
N ARG A 74 -0.25 -28.11 6.87
CA ARG A 74 0.01 -28.08 5.42
C ARG A 74 -0.72 -26.94 4.74
N ASP A 75 -1.99 -26.72 5.06
CA ASP A 75 -2.79 -25.63 4.50
C ASP A 75 -2.19 -24.26 4.83
N LEU A 76 -1.66 -24.08 6.06
CA LEU A 76 -0.97 -22.85 6.45
C LEU A 76 0.35 -22.67 5.70
N ASP A 77 1.12 -23.73 5.53
CA ASP A 77 2.38 -23.68 4.76
C ASP A 77 2.13 -23.44 3.27
N GLU A 78 1.06 -24.00 2.70
CA GLU A 78 0.61 -23.72 1.34
C GLU A 78 0.16 -22.27 1.18
N LYS A 79 -0.64 -21.74 2.11
CA LYS A 79 -1.00 -20.31 2.12
C LYS A 79 0.23 -19.41 2.17
N ARG A 80 1.20 -19.72 3.03
CA ARG A 80 2.48 -18.97 3.09
C ARG A 80 3.23 -19.01 1.77
N LYS A 81 3.27 -20.17 1.08
CA LYS A 81 3.90 -20.28 -0.24
C LYS A 81 3.15 -19.46 -1.30
N MET A 82 1.82 -19.47 -1.27
CA MET A 82 1.01 -18.66 -2.19
C MET A 82 1.24 -17.16 -1.95
N ASP A 83 1.23 -16.72 -0.69
CA ASP A 83 1.51 -15.33 -0.32
C ASP A 83 2.93 -14.91 -0.74
N GLU A 84 3.91 -15.81 -0.62
CA GLU A 84 5.28 -15.55 -1.06
C GLU A 84 5.39 -15.40 -2.58
N LEU A 85 4.69 -16.24 -3.35
CA LEU A 85 4.62 -16.10 -4.81
C LEU A 85 3.95 -14.78 -5.22
N ILE A 86 2.88 -14.39 -4.53
CA ILE A 86 2.21 -13.10 -4.78
C ILE A 86 3.17 -11.93 -4.52
N LYS A 87 3.94 -11.98 -3.42
CA LYS A 87 4.94 -10.95 -3.13
C LYS A 87 6.01 -10.85 -4.21
N GLN A 88 6.54 -11.99 -4.65
CA GLN A 88 7.56 -12.03 -5.71
C GLN A 88 7.02 -11.45 -7.02
N GLU A 89 5.76 -11.74 -7.38
CA GLU A 89 5.15 -11.16 -8.58
C GLU A 89 4.94 -9.66 -8.44
N ILE A 90 4.51 -9.18 -7.26
CA ILE A 90 4.37 -7.73 -6.99
C ILE A 90 5.72 -7.04 -7.13
N GLU A 91 6.79 -7.58 -6.53
CA GLU A 91 8.13 -7.03 -6.57
C GLU A 91 8.66 -6.92 -8.01
N ARG A 92 8.54 -8.02 -8.76
CA ARG A 92 8.93 -8.05 -10.18
C ARG A 92 8.15 -7.04 -11.02
N ASN A 93 6.87 -6.85 -10.72
CA ASN A 93 6.01 -5.90 -11.43
C ASN A 93 6.30 -4.44 -11.00
N SER A 94 6.62 -4.20 -9.73
CA SER A 94 7.02 -2.88 -9.25
C SER A 94 8.35 -2.44 -9.87
N GLU A 95 9.34 -3.33 -9.97
CA GLU A 95 10.61 -3.03 -10.66
C GLU A 95 10.37 -2.64 -12.14
N ALA A 96 9.52 -3.40 -12.84
CA ALA A 96 9.15 -3.09 -14.22
C ALA A 96 8.40 -1.76 -14.35
N LEU A 97 7.55 -1.42 -13.38
CA LEU A 97 6.84 -0.16 -13.33
C LEU A 97 7.78 1.01 -13.05
N GLU A 98 8.69 0.86 -12.09
CA GLU A 98 9.73 1.86 -11.77
C GLU A 98 10.58 2.17 -13.00
N ALA A 99 11.08 1.15 -13.71
CA ALA A 99 11.83 1.35 -14.94
C ALA A 99 11.03 2.11 -16.01
N ARG A 100 9.74 1.79 -16.19
CA ARG A 100 8.86 2.50 -17.14
C ARG A 100 8.62 3.94 -16.75
N VAL A 101 8.41 4.22 -15.46
CA VAL A 101 8.19 5.57 -14.93
C VAL A 101 9.46 6.41 -15.08
N LEU A 102 10.61 5.89 -14.64
CA LEU A 102 11.91 6.55 -14.80
C LEU A 102 12.21 6.84 -16.27
N SER A 103 11.90 5.90 -17.17
CA SER A 103 12.08 6.07 -18.62
C SER A 103 11.16 7.17 -19.19
N LYS A 104 9.89 7.24 -18.76
CA LYS A 104 8.96 8.30 -19.16
C LYS A 104 9.42 9.68 -18.66
N ILE A 105 9.78 9.79 -17.39
CA ILE A 105 10.26 11.03 -16.78
C ILE A 105 11.55 11.48 -17.46
N GLY A 106 12.51 10.57 -17.67
CA GLY A 106 13.77 10.86 -18.37
C GLY A 106 13.54 11.38 -19.79
N ARG A 107 12.65 10.76 -20.56
CA ARG A 107 12.28 11.28 -21.90
C ARG A 107 11.65 12.67 -21.83
N GLN A 108 10.72 12.89 -20.90
CA GLN A 108 10.06 14.19 -20.75
C GLN A 108 11.07 15.28 -20.39
N TYR A 109 11.98 15.00 -19.45
CA TYR A 109 13.05 15.94 -19.08
C TYR A 109 13.94 16.28 -20.27
N LEU A 110 14.36 15.29 -21.07
CA LEU A 110 15.17 15.53 -22.26
C LEU A 110 14.45 16.39 -23.31
N VAL A 111 13.15 16.15 -23.53
CA VAL A 111 12.32 16.94 -24.43
C VAL A 111 12.21 18.38 -23.92
N SER A 112 11.83 18.57 -22.66
CA SER A 112 11.68 19.90 -22.06
C SER A 112 13.00 20.67 -22.03
N ARG A 113 14.13 19.99 -21.79
CA ARG A 113 15.46 20.60 -21.85
C ARG A 113 15.83 21.06 -23.26
N GLU A 114 15.54 20.27 -24.28
CA GLU A 114 15.79 20.65 -25.68
C GLU A 114 14.83 21.77 -26.15
N GLU A 115 13.58 21.78 -25.68
CA GLU A 115 12.64 22.87 -25.92
C GLU A 115 13.12 24.19 -25.32
N ALA A 116 13.62 24.18 -24.09
CA ALA A 116 14.23 25.36 -23.46
C ALA A 116 15.42 25.87 -24.28
N ARG A 117 16.31 24.96 -24.72
CA ARG A 117 17.45 25.30 -25.58
C ARG A 117 17.02 25.90 -26.92
N ARG A 118 15.94 25.41 -27.53
CA ARG A 118 15.38 25.96 -28.78
C ARG A 118 14.72 27.32 -28.55
N GLN A 119 14.05 27.52 -27.43
CA GLN A 119 13.47 28.82 -27.07
C GLN A 119 14.54 29.89 -26.88
N GLU A 120 15.67 29.56 -26.24
CA GLU A 120 16.84 30.44 -26.13
C GLU A 120 17.39 30.84 -27.52
N LEU A 121 17.42 29.90 -28.47
CA LEU A 121 17.84 30.17 -29.84
C LEU A 121 16.81 30.96 -30.66
N HIS A 122 15.52 30.82 -30.37
CA HIS A 122 14.43 31.48 -31.09
C HIS A 122 14.12 32.88 -30.54
N THR A 123 14.53 33.21 -29.30
CA THR A 123 14.45 34.59 -28.80
C THR A 123 15.48 35.47 -29.52
N PRO A 124 15.06 36.57 -30.18
CA PRO A 124 16.02 37.51 -30.77
C PRO A 124 16.80 38.17 -29.63
N SER A 125 18.10 37.88 -29.57
CA SER A 125 19.01 38.50 -28.62
C SER A 125 19.16 39.98 -28.96
N ASN A 126 18.43 40.85 -28.25
CA ASN A 126 18.91 42.22 -28.02
C ASN A 126 20.11 42.10 -27.07
N ARG A 127 21.30 41.85 -27.64
CA ARG A 127 22.56 41.85 -26.89
C ARG A 127 22.82 43.26 -26.36
N THR A 128 22.54 43.52 -25.10
CA THR A 128 23.32 44.50 -24.33
C THR A 128 24.76 43.97 -24.24
N PRO A 129 25.80 44.78 -24.51
CA PRO A 129 27.19 44.34 -24.38
C PRO A 129 27.43 43.88 -22.94
N GLY A 130 27.67 42.59 -22.76
CA GLY A 130 27.96 42.01 -21.47
C GLY A 130 29.26 42.59 -20.93
N VAL A 131 29.23 43.04 -19.67
CA VAL A 131 30.45 43.24 -18.88
C VAL A 131 31.23 41.92 -18.93
N VAL A 132 32.46 41.98 -19.44
CA VAL A 132 33.39 40.85 -19.42
C VAL A 132 33.67 40.51 -17.96
N ILE A 133 32.91 39.58 -17.40
CA ILE A 133 33.29 38.90 -16.17
C ILE A 133 34.47 38.03 -16.60
N ARG A 134 35.69 38.50 -16.29
CA ARG A 134 36.91 37.69 -16.39
C ARG A 134 36.60 36.31 -15.83
N GLU A 135 36.80 35.27 -16.64
CA GLU A 135 36.74 33.87 -16.21
C GLU A 135 37.53 33.73 -14.91
N ARG A 136 36.80 33.71 -13.80
CA ARG A 136 37.34 33.26 -12.54
C ARG A 136 37.31 31.75 -12.67
N GLU A 137 38.48 31.17 -12.91
CA GLU A 137 38.76 29.73 -12.94
C GLU A 137 37.72 28.97 -12.12
N ILE A 138 36.76 28.36 -12.83
CA ILE A 138 35.90 27.35 -12.25
C ILE A 138 36.87 26.20 -11.99
N LYS A 139 37.33 26.06 -10.74
CA LYS A 139 38.06 24.86 -10.35
C LYS A 139 37.12 23.69 -10.60
N ASP A 140 37.51 22.81 -11.51
CA ASP A 140 36.80 21.58 -11.83
C ASP A 140 36.75 20.68 -10.59
N TYR A 141 35.65 20.75 -9.84
CA TYR A 141 35.37 19.85 -8.71
C TYR A 141 34.58 18.61 -9.15
N GLU A 142 34.39 18.38 -10.46
CA GLU A 142 33.58 17.27 -10.98
C GLU A 142 34.34 15.92 -11.03
N ASN A 143 35.64 15.87 -10.70
CA ASN A 143 36.47 14.66 -10.78
C ASN A 143 37.31 14.38 -9.53
N ARG A 144 36.74 14.53 -8.35
CA ARG A 144 37.24 13.80 -7.17
C ARG A 144 36.15 12.85 -6.77
N GLY A 145 36.40 11.55 -6.87
CA GLY A 145 35.45 10.51 -6.44
C GLY A 145 35.10 10.71 -4.97
N VAL A 146 34.02 11.43 -4.72
CA VAL A 146 33.44 11.57 -3.40
C VAL A 146 32.28 10.58 -3.37
N GLU A 147 32.61 9.34 -2.99
CA GLU A 147 31.67 8.21 -3.07
C GLU A 147 30.55 8.29 -2.02
N ASN A 148 30.64 9.21 -1.04
CA ASN A 148 29.64 9.39 0.02
C ASN A 148 29.18 10.86 0.19
N ILE A 149 27.88 11.05 0.40
CA ILE A 149 27.21 12.35 0.59
C ILE A 149 27.79 13.14 1.78
N GLU A 150 28.29 12.45 2.80
CA GLU A 150 28.89 13.07 4.00
C GLU A 150 30.16 13.86 3.66
N ASP A 151 30.97 13.34 2.76
CA ASP A 151 32.22 13.98 2.33
C ASP A 151 31.94 15.20 1.42
N GLU A 152 30.85 15.16 0.63
CA GLU A 152 30.39 16.31 -0.16
C GLU A 152 29.87 17.43 0.75
N ILE A 153 29.12 17.07 1.81
CA ILE A 153 28.65 18.03 2.82
C ILE A 153 29.85 18.69 3.50
N ALA A 154 30.87 17.92 3.90
CA ALA A 154 32.08 18.46 4.52
C ALA A 154 32.81 19.44 3.58
N MET A 155 32.97 19.07 2.31
CA MET A 155 33.59 19.93 1.29
C MET A 155 32.79 21.24 1.09
N LEU A 156 31.46 21.18 1.04
CA LEU A 156 30.61 22.36 0.88
C LEU A 156 30.67 23.30 2.10
N TYR A 157 30.84 22.75 3.31
CA TYR A 157 31.06 23.54 4.52
C TYR A 157 32.42 24.26 4.49
N GLU A 158 33.49 23.60 4.05
CA GLU A 158 34.81 24.23 3.89
C GLU A 158 34.80 25.35 2.84
N ILE A 159 34.15 25.13 1.69
CA ILE A 159 34.00 26.16 0.65
C ILE A 159 33.23 27.38 1.18
N ARG A 160 32.21 27.17 2.02
CA ARG A 160 31.46 28.26 2.66
C ARG A 160 32.31 29.03 3.68
N GLU A 161 33.12 28.34 4.48
CA GLU A 161 34.07 28.93 5.44
C GLU A 161 35.17 29.75 4.73
N GLU A 162 35.75 29.24 3.64
CA GLU A 162 36.76 29.96 2.85
C GLU A 162 36.21 31.23 2.20
N LYS A 163 34.99 31.16 1.62
CA LYS A 163 34.31 32.34 1.07
C LYS A 163 33.98 33.37 2.16
N ARG A 164 33.68 32.92 3.38
CA ARG A 164 33.43 33.79 4.53
C ARG A 164 34.72 34.46 5.04
N ARG A 165 35.87 33.78 4.93
CA ARG A 165 37.20 34.35 5.24
C ARG A 165 37.64 35.37 4.19
N LYS A 166 37.39 35.13 2.89
CA LYS A 166 37.66 36.09 1.80
C LYS A 166 36.73 37.31 1.77
N GLY A 167 35.55 37.23 2.40
CA GLY A 167 34.58 38.33 2.46
C GLY A 167 34.84 39.40 3.53
N LYS A 168 35.92 39.29 4.33
CA LYS A 168 36.29 40.25 5.38
C LYS A 168 37.39 41.24 4.97
N GLU A 169 37.38 41.72 3.73
CA GLU A 169 38.10 42.95 3.38
C GLU A 169 37.11 44.12 3.31
N ALA A 170 37.34 45.10 4.18
CA ALA A 170 36.51 46.30 4.28
C ALA A 170 36.72 47.21 3.07
N MET A 171 35.86 47.08 2.06
CA MET A 171 35.74 48.07 0.99
C MET A 171 34.87 49.24 1.46
N THR A 172 35.52 50.37 1.73
CA THR A 172 34.92 51.70 1.88
C THR A 172 34.33 52.14 0.53
N GLY A 173 33.02 51.98 0.35
CA GLY A 173 32.32 52.46 -0.84
C GLY A 173 30.81 52.52 -0.60
N GLY A 174 30.27 53.74 -0.56
CA GLY A 174 28.90 54.04 -0.13
C GLY A 174 27.81 53.24 -0.86
N ARG A 175 26.98 52.53 -0.08
CA ARG A 175 25.73 51.93 -0.57
C ARG A 175 24.63 52.99 -0.51
N ARG A 176 24.03 53.31 -1.66
CA ARG A 176 22.74 54.02 -1.71
C ARG A 176 21.63 53.09 -1.18
N PRO A 177 20.70 53.55 -0.33
CA PRO A 177 19.63 52.70 0.14
C PRO A 177 18.56 52.51 -0.93
N PHE A 178 18.12 51.26 -1.06
CA PHE A 178 16.99 50.80 -1.86
C PHE A 178 15.72 51.57 -1.46
N ARG A 179 15.12 52.34 -2.39
CA ARG A 179 13.84 53.04 -2.15
C ARG A 179 12.70 52.01 -2.12
N GLN A 180 12.07 51.83 -0.96
CA GLN A 180 10.78 51.15 -0.87
C GLN A 180 9.67 52.02 -1.51
N PRO A 181 8.67 51.41 -2.18
CA PRO A 181 7.49 52.15 -2.66
C PRO A 181 6.65 52.67 -1.49
N VAL A 182 6.36 53.97 -1.50
CA VAL A 182 5.52 54.65 -0.50
C VAL A 182 4.06 54.49 -0.89
N PHE A 183 3.30 53.69 -0.13
CA PHE A 183 1.84 53.71 -0.23
C PHE A 183 1.31 54.96 0.45
N HIS A 184 0.65 55.82 -0.34
CA HIS A 184 -0.04 57.00 0.16
C HIS A 184 -1.29 56.53 0.92
N ARG A 185 -1.32 56.70 2.24
CA ARG A 185 -2.57 56.72 3.01
C ARG A 185 -2.99 58.17 3.16
N GLY A 186 -4.17 58.49 2.63
CA GLY A 186 -4.81 59.78 2.83
C GLY A 186 -5.17 59.98 4.31
N ASP A 187 -4.94 61.20 4.76
CA ASP A 187 -5.26 61.71 6.08
C ASP A 187 -6.78 61.73 6.32
N GLY A 188 -7.16 61.37 7.54
CA GLY A 188 -8.56 61.32 7.99
C GLY A 188 -8.67 61.22 9.50
N SER A 189 -8.23 62.28 10.18
CA SER A 189 -8.73 62.85 11.44
C SER A 189 -9.84 62.09 12.20
N GLY A 190 -9.60 61.84 13.50
CA GLY A 190 -10.58 62.20 14.54
C GLY A 190 -11.09 61.09 15.48
N TYR A 191 -10.47 61.04 16.66
CA TYR A 191 -10.99 60.69 17.99
C TYR A 191 -11.56 59.28 18.33
N ASP A 192 -11.27 58.93 19.58
CA ASP A 192 -11.81 57.88 20.47
C ASP A 192 -11.33 56.42 20.33
N THR A 193 -10.34 56.07 21.16
CA THR A 193 -10.32 54.76 21.84
C THR A 193 -11.52 54.73 22.81
N PRO A 194 -12.32 53.66 22.88
CA PRO A 194 -11.89 52.54 23.71
C PRO A 194 -12.45 51.15 23.34
N ARG A 195 -11.87 50.14 24.01
CA ARG A 195 -12.55 48.96 24.58
C ARG A 195 -12.79 47.74 23.67
N ALA A 196 -12.18 46.65 24.11
CA ALA A 196 -12.54 45.30 23.72
C ALA A 196 -13.94 44.94 24.24
N GLU A 197 -14.85 44.59 23.34
CA GLU A 197 -16.03 43.79 23.66
C GLU A 197 -16.21 42.69 22.61
N SER A 198 -16.26 41.46 23.13
CA SER A 198 -16.80 40.28 22.49
C SER A 198 -18.23 40.55 22.01
N SER A 199 -18.56 40.25 20.75
CA SER A 199 -19.95 40.06 20.36
C SER A 199 -20.10 39.12 19.17
N LYS A 200 -20.95 38.12 19.40
CA LYS A 200 -21.72 37.29 18.48
C LYS A 200 -21.74 37.77 17.03
N MET A 201 -21.27 36.91 16.13
CA MET A 201 -21.72 36.87 14.74
C MET A 201 -22.15 35.44 14.42
N THR A 202 -23.37 35.12 14.82
CA THR A 202 -24.20 34.14 14.12
C THR A 202 -24.91 34.84 12.98
N GLU A 203 -25.06 34.07 11.90
CA GLU A 203 -25.97 34.27 10.77
C GLU A 203 -25.36 34.87 9.50
N ASP A 204 -25.66 34.14 8.41
CA ASP A 204 -25.41 34.40 7.00
C ASP A 204 -23.96 34.45 6.50
N ARG A 205 -23.34 33.26 6.44
CA ARG A 205 -22.31 33.03 5.42
C ARG A 205 -22.99 32.74 4.07
N PRO A 206 -22.88 33.61 3.06
CA PRO A 206 -23.23 33.23 1.71
C PRO A 206 -22.36 32.03 1.32
N ARG A 207 -22.97 31.03 0.65
CA ARG A 207 -22.28 29.90 0.02
C ARG A 207 -20.94 30.39 -0.54
N THR A 208 -19.85 29.89 0.02
CA THR A 208 -18.50 30.33 -0.31
C THR A 208 -18.30 30.19 -1.81
N LYS A 209 -18.16 31.32 -2.51
CA LYS A 209 -17.71 31.38 -3.90
C LYS A 209 -16.29 30.82 -3.91
N ILE A 210 -16.08 29.65 -4.49
CA ILE A 210 -14.82 28.89 -4.43
C ILE A 210 -13.89 29.40 -5.55
N PRO A 211 -12.66 29.86 -5.27
CA PRO A 211 -11.62 30.01 -6.28
C PRO A 211 -10.50 28.96 -6.14
N ALA A 212 -10.00 28.53 -7.30
CA ALA A 212 -8.78 27.76 -7.60
C ALA A 212 -8.75 26.28 -7.14
N ASP A 213 -9.60 25.45 -7.77
CA ASP A 213 -9.14 24.41 -8.71
C ASP A 213 -10.36 23.54 -9.09
N SER A 214 -10.86 23.69 -10.31
CA SER A 214 -11.97 22.88 -10.84
C SER A 214 -11.52 21.47 -11.24
N GLY A 215 -10.56 20.88 -10.53
CA GLY A 215 -9.97 19.57 -10.80
C GLY A 215 -10.24 18.56 -9.66
N PRO A 216 -9.84 17.28 -9.82
CA PRO A 216 -10.02 16.25 -8.78
C PRO A 216 -9.37 16.65 -7.45
N GLU A 217 -8.25 17.37 -7.48
CA GLU A 217 -7.57 17.91 -6.30
C GLU A 217 -8.42 18.96 -5.55
N GLY A 218 -9.14 19.81 -6.27
CA GLY A 218 -10.03 20.81 -5.65
C GLY A 218 -11.22 20.17 -4.95
N VAL A 219 -11.76 19.08 -5.51
CA VAL A 219 -12.83 18.29 -4.89
C VAL A 219 -12.36 17.67 -3.57
N LEU A 220 -11.18 17.06 -3.57
CA LEU A 220 -10.58 16.47 -2.36
C LEU A 220 -10.35 17.54 -1.28
N ASN A 221 -9.78 18.68 -1.66
CA ASN A 221 -9.56 19.79 -0.74
C ASN A 221 -10.88 20.33 -0.16
N TYR A 222 -11.92 20.46 -1.00
CA TYR A 222 -13.25 20.87 -0.56
C TYR A 222 -13.86 19.89 0.44
N VAL A 223 -13.81 18.58 0.16
CA VAL A 223 -14.29 17.53 1.06
C VAL A 223 -13.58 17.58 2.41
N LEU A 224 -12.24 17.66 2.41
CA LEU A 224 -11.44 17.75 3.63
C LEU A 224 -11.76 19.01 4.44
N GLN A 225 -11.94 20.15 3.76
CA GLN A 225 -12.33 21.40 4.39
C GLN A 225 -13.73 21.32 5.03
N GLN A 226 -14.72 20.78 4.31
CA GLN A 226 -16.08 20.59 4.84
C GLN A 226 -16.08 19.64 6.05
N ARG A 227 -15.32 18.54 5.99
CA ARG A 227 -15.17 17.60 7.12
C ARG A 227 -14.58 18.26 8.35
N ARG A 228 -13.56 19.10 8.19
CA ARG A 228 -12.96 19.87 9.29
C ARG A 228 -13.97 20.82 9.94
N LEU A 229 -14.77 21.52 9.13
CA LEU A 229 -15.78 22.48 9.62
C LEU A 229 -16.95 21.81 10.34
N LEU A 230 -17.33 20.59 9.95
CA LEU A 230 -18.49 19.89 10.52
C LEU A 230 -18.15 19.03 11.74
N THR A 231 -16.92 18.53 11.84
CA THR A 231 -16.47 17.70 12.98
C THR A 231 -16.53 18.46 14.31
N GLY A 232 -16.24 19.77 14.30
CA GLY A 232 -16.28 20.65 15.47
C GLY A 232 -17.67 21.14 15.87
N LYS A 233 -18.74 20.77 15.15
CA LYS A 233 -20.09 21.28 15.44
C LYS A 233 -20.83 20.42 16.47
N ASN A 234 -21.69 21.09 17.24
CA ASN A 234 -22.56 20.47 18.23
C ASN A 234 -23.77 19.80 17.57
N LYS A 235 -24.43 18.89 18.29
CA LYS A 235 -25.61 18.14 17.81
C LYS A 235 -26.70 19.05 17.26
N ASP A 236 -27.04 20.11 17.98
CA ASP A 236 -28.13 21.02 17.59
C ASP A 236 -27.75 21.84 16.36
N GLN A 237 -26.49 22.24 16.25
CA GLN A 237 -25.96 22.92 15.06
C GLN A 237 -25.99 22.00 13.84
N LEU A 238 -25.68 20.71 14.01
CA LEU A 238 -25.76 19.74 12.91
C LEU A 238 -27.21 19.51 12.47
N LYS A 239 -28.18 19.50 13.38
CA LYS A 239 -29.61 19.41 13.03
C LYS A 239 -30.08 20.60 12.19
N VAL A 240 -29.64 21.82 12.53
CA VAL A 240 -29.96 23.03 11.75
C VAL A 240 -29.37 22.94 10.34
N ILE A 241 -28.14 22.44 10.21
CA ILE A 241 -27.49 22.27 8.91
C ILE A 241 -28.16 21.15 8.11
N CYS A 242 -28.50 20.03 8.75
CA CYS A 242 -29.27 18.95 8.13
C CYS A 242 -30.59 19.48 7.54
N ALA A 243 -31.33 20.30 8.29
CA ALA A 243 -32.56 20.93 7.80
C ALA A 243 -32.33 21.86 6.60
N ALA A 244 -31.24 22.64 6.61
CA ALA A 244 -30.89 23.55 5.51
C ALA A 244 -30.46 22.83 4.23
N GLU A 245 -29.82 21.66 4.35
CA GLU A 245 -29.32 20.86 3.21
C GLU A 245 -30.32 19.75 2.79
N GLY A 246 -31.47 19.64 3.46
CA GLY A 246 -32.50 18.63 3.15
C GLY A 246 -32.15 17.19 3.58
N VAL A 247 -31.27 17.03 4.56
CA VAL A 247 -30.78 15.72 5.06
C VAL A 247 -31.43 15.38 6.41
N GLN A 248 -31.79 14.12 6.65
CA GLN A 248 -32.32 13.68 7.94
C GLN A 248 -31.20 13.42 8.96
N TYR A 249 -31.37 13.92 10.20
CA TYR A 249 -30.38 13.72 11.26
C TYR A 249 -30.49 12.31 11.87
N THR A 250 -29.45 11.50 11.70
CA THR A 250 -29.24 10.19 12.33
C THR A 250 -28.20 10.25 13.48
N THR A 251 -26.95 9.80 13.26
CA THR A 251 -25.84 9.89 14.21
C THR A 251 -24.77 10.87 13.72
N LYS A 252 -23.88 11.34 14.62
CA LYS A 252 -22.97 12.46 14.31
C LYS A 252 -22.08 12.21 13.08
N ALA A 253 -21.45 11.04 13.01
CA ALA A 253 -20.54 10.70 11.91
C ALA A 253 -21.23 10.60 10.53
N PRO A 254 -22.28 9.77 10.33
CA PRO A 254 -22.95 9.66 9.03
C PRO A 254 -23.67 10.94 8.61
N ASN A 255 -24.18 11.75 9.55
CA ASN A 255 -24.76 13.05 9.18
C ASN A 255 -23.72 14.01 8.60
N ILE A 256 -22.50 14.01 9.14
CA ILE A 256 -21.41 14.82 8.61
C ILE A 256 -21.11 14.38 7.17
N GLU A 257 -21.04 13.07 6.92
CA GLU A 257 -20.81 12.51 5.58
C GLU A 257 -21.95 12.87 4.61
N GLN A 258 -23.21 12.72 5.02
CA GLN A 258 -24.37 13.07 4.19
C GLN A 258 -24.44 14.58 3.86
N ILE A 259 -24.09 15.45 4.81
CA ILE A 259 -24.00 16.90 4.56
C ILE A 259 -22.88 17.21 3.55
N ILE A 260 -21.70 16.57 3.69
CA ILE A 260 -20.59 16.77 2.76
C ILE A 260 -20.99 16.29 1.36
N GLU A 261 -21.62 15.14 1.26
CA GLU A 261 -22.08 14.58 0.00
C GLU A 261 -23.07 15.50 -0.71
N ALA A 262 -24.09 16.01 -0.01
CA ALA A 262 -25.05 16.96 -0.56
C ALA A 262 -24.36 18.24 -1.06
N ARG A 263 -23.40 18.76 -0.30
CA ARG A 263 -22.63 19.96 -0.66
C ARG A 263 -21.70 19.76 -1.84
N VAL A 264 -21.06 18.59 -1.93
CA VAL A 264 -20.15 18.24 -3.03
C VAL A 264 -20.96 18.04 -4.30
N LYS A 265 -22.10 17.31 -4.20
CA LYS A 265 -23.02 17.13 -5.32
C LYS A 265 -23.46 18.48 -5.87
N LEU A 266 -23.97 19.39 -5.04
CA LEU A 266 -24.38 20.72 -5.50
C LEU A 266 -23.24 21.59 -6.06
N ALA A 267 -22.02 21.48 -5.50
CA ALA A 267 -20.89 22.29 -5.95
C ALA A 267 -20.25 21.77 -7.26
N TYR A 268 -20.36 20.47 -7.54
CA TYR A 268 -19.70 19.80 -8.67
C TYR A 268 -20.69 19.03 -9.59
N GLU A 269 -21.99 19.31 -9.48
CA GLU A 269 -23.05 18.87 -10.40
C GLU A 269 -22.70 19.37 -11.80
N GLY A 270 -22.29 18.49 -12.71
CA GLY A 270 -21.80 18.85 -14.04
C GLY A 270 -20.27 18.84 -14.23
N PHE A 271 -19.46 18.76 -13.17
CA PHE A 271 -18.02 18.49 -13.29
C PHE A 271 -17.71 16.99 -13.05
N ILE A 272 -18.32 16.37 -12.04
CA ILE A 272 -18.08 14.97 -11.68
C ILE A 272 -19.24 14.07 -12.11
N PHE A 273 -20.46 14.61 -12.04
CA PHE A 273 -21.69 13.88 -12.33
C PHE A 273 -22.32 14.47 -13.58
N THR A 274 -21.83 14.09 -14.77
CA THR A 274 -22.58 14.29 -16.01
C THR A 274 -23.67 13.23 -16.06
N PRO A 275 -24.97 13.60 -16.05
CA PRO A 275 -26.01 12.62 -16.34
C PRO A 275 -25.78 12.12 -17.78
N ALA A 276 -25.65 10.81 -17.96
CA ALA A 276 -25.63 10.23 -19.28
C ALA A 276 -26.92 10.67 -20.01
N PRO A 277 -26.85 11.17 -21.26
CA PRO A 277 -28.05 11.47 -22.00
C PRO A 277 -28.87 10.19 -22.13
N THR A 278 -30.06 10.18 -21.54
CA THR A 278 -31.06 9.16 -21.81
C THR A 278 -31.31 9.15 -23.32
N PRO A 279 -31.23 7.98 -23.99
CA PRO A 279 -31.56 7.91 -25.40
C PRO A 279 -33.00 8.37 -25.56
N ALA A 280 -33.19 9.44 -26.32
CA ALA A 280 -34.48 9.98 -26.67
C ALA A 280 -35.35 8.83 -27.22
N ALA A 281 -36.46 8.56 -26.53
CA ALA A 281 -37.52 7.74 -27.07
C ALA A 281 -38.01 8.42 -28.35
N SER A 282 -37.69 7.82 -29.49
CA SER A 282 -38.28 8.17 -30.78
C SER A 282 -39.80 8.07 -30.67
N PRO A 283 -40.57 9.04 -31.21
CA PRO A 283 -42.01 8.92 -31.27
C PRO A 283 -42.37 7.87 -32.33
N GLU A 284 -42.94 6.74 -31.88
CA GLU A 284 -43.67 5.84 -32.77
C GLU A 284 -44.93 6.57 -33.24
N GLY A 285 -44.93 6.94 -34.51
CA GLY A 285 -46.14 7.29 -35.23
C GLY A 285 -46.50 6.09 -36.09
N ASP A 286 -47.57 5.40 -35.72
CA ASP A 286 -48.38 4.61 -36.65
C ASP A 286 -49.82 4.58 -36.10
N ASP A 287 -50.56 5.63 -36.46
CA ASP A 287 -52.02 5.63 -36.45
C ASP A 287 -52.52 4.59 -37.46
N THR A 288 -53.17 3.54 -36.98
CA THR A 288 -54.04 2.69 -37.81
C THR A 288 -55.45 2.70 -37.22
N PRO A 289 -56.46 3.31 -37.88
CA PRO A 289 -57.84 3.22 -37.41
C PRO A 289 -58.52 1.97 -37.97
N CYS A 290 -59.13 1.20 -37.07
CA CYS A 290 -60.02 0.08 -37.36
C CYS A 290 -61.13 0.46 -38.35
N LYS A 291 -61.26 -0.33 -39.42
CA LYS A 291 -62.52 -0.78 -40.01
C LYS A 291 -62.35 -2.20 -40.54
#